data_AF-A0A2D7UBJ4-F1
#
_entry.id   AF-A0A2D7UBJ4-F1
#
_cell.length_a   1.000
_cell.length_b   1.000
_cell.length_c   1.000
_cell.angle_alpha   90.00
_cell.angle_beta   90.00
_cell.angle_gamma   90.00
#
_symmetry.space_group_name_H-M   'P 1'
#
loop_
_entity.id
_entity.type
_entity.pdbx_description
1 polymer ?
#
loop_
_entity_poly.entity_id
_entity_poly.type
_entity_poly.pdbx_seq_one_letter_code
_entity_poly.pdbx_strand_id
1 'polypeptide(L)'
;MWAEGLDYAHGTGHGVGHVMQVHEGPASISKRGTVPLEPGMLLSNEPGCYRAGEWGIRTETLITVTAPDADGFMGFETITLCPIDRRLIDAGMMLPAERDWLNAYHARVQAALAPELDGAADCLAWLAAACAPV
;
A
#
# COMPACT_ATOMS: atom_id res chain seq x y z
N MET A 1 6.99 -14.79 -3.16
CA MET A 1 7.62 -15.09 -1.86
C MET A 1 7.51 -16.56 -1.49
N TRP A 2 6.35 -17.12 -1.13
CA TRP A 2 6.26 -18.56 -0.79
C TRP A 2 6.71 -19.48 -1.94
N ALA A 3 6.41 -19.13 -3.19
CA ALA A 3 6.93 -19.83 -4.37
C ALA A 3 8.47 -19.85 -4.45
N GLU A 4 9.14 -18.89 -3.82
CA GLU A 4 10.59 -18.74 -3.72
C GLU A 4 11.14 -19.24 -2.36
N GLY A 5 10.30 -19.88 -1.54
CA GLY A 5 10.68 -20.35 -0.19
C GLY A 5 10.90 -19.23 0.85
N LEU A 6 10.39 -18.02 0.60
CA LEU A 6 10.50 -16.86 1.51
C LEU A 6 9.19 -16.57 2.24
N ASP A 7 9.26 -16.10 3.49
CA ASP A 7 8.12 -15.65 4.31
C ASP A 7 8.53 -14.45 5.20
N TYR A 8 7.57 -13.79 5.85
CA TYR A 8 7.82 -12.78 6.90
C TYR A 8 7.19 -13.15 8.24
N ALA A 9 7.86 -12.76 9.33
CA ALA A 9 7.53 -13.19 10.70
C ALA A 9 6.51 -12.29 11.42
N HIS A 10 5.68 -11.54 10.69
CA HIS A 10 4.64 -10.65 11.22
C HIS A 10 3.31 -10.81 10.47
N GLY A 11 2.26 -10.13 10.91
CA GLY A 11 0.99 -10.05 10.18
C GLY A 11 1.14 -9.20 8.92
N THR A 12 0.26 -9.39 7.93
CA THR A 12 0.22 -8.55 6.72
C THR A 12 -0.37 -7.18 7.01
N GLY A 13 -1.21 -7.06 8.04
CA GLY A 13 -1.75 -5.78 8.49
C GLY A 13 -2.58 -5.86 9.75
N HIS A 14 -2.90 -4.69 10.31
CA HIS A 14 -3.66 -4.49 11.53
C HIS A 14 -4.67 -3.34 11.36
N GLY A 15 -5.72 -3.29 12.19
CA GLY A 15 -6.61 -2.14 12.21
C GLY A 15 -5.90 -0.87 12.73
N VAL A 16 -6.43 0.29 12.35
CA VAL A 16 -5.93 1.61 12.78
C VAL A 16 -7.09 2.45 13.28
N GLY A 17 -7.01 2.93 14.52
CA GLY A 17 -8.06 3.73 15.14
C GLY A 17 -8.01 5.20 14.72
N HIS A 18 -9.17 5.81 14.50
CA HIS A 18 -9.28 7.22 14.15
C HIS A 18 -8.93 8.12 15.34
N VAL A 19 -7.76 8.77 15.30
CA VAL A 19 -7.19 9.58 16.40
C VAL A 19 -7.05 8.74 17.68
N MET A 20 -6.75 7.44 17.53
CA MET A 20 -6.58 6.48 18.62
C MET A 20 -5.31 5.64 18.42
N GLN A 21 -5.37 4.33 18.68
CA GLN A 21 -4.20 3.47 18.62
C GLN A 21 -3.82 3.18 17.17
N VAL A 22 -2.52 3.24 16.87
CA VAL A 22 -1.99 2.83 15.56
C VAL A 22 -2.21 1.35 15.30
N HIS A 23 -2.21 0.53 16.37
CA HIS A 23 -2.58 -0.88 16.33
C HIS A 23 -3.93 -1.06 17.05
N GLU A 24 -5.00 -1.19 16.28
CA GLU A 24 -6.36 -1.36 16.81
C GLU A 24 -6.95 -2.71 16.37
N GLY A 25 -7.42 -3.46 17.36
CA GLY A 25 -8.16 -4.70 17.13
C GLY A 25 -9.68 -4.46 17.11
N PRO A 26 -10.48 -5.48 16.74
CA PRO A 26 -10.05 -6.86 16.49
C PRO A 26 -9.72 -7.15 15.01
N ALA A 27 -10.00 -6.24 14.09
CA ALA A 27 -9.73 -6.42 12.66
C ALA A 27 -8.21 -6.53 12.39
N SER A 28 -7.82 -7.53 11.59
CA SER A 28 -6.43 -7.69 11.16
C SER A 28 -6.33 -8.55 9.90
N ILE A 29 -5.28 -8.34 9.11
CA ILE A 29 -4.89 -9.22 8.01
C ILE A 29 -3.70 -10.04 8.49
N SER A 30 -3.95 -11.16 9.13
CA SER A 30 -2.90 -11.96 9.74
C SER A 30 -3.26 -13.43 9.87
N LYS A 31 -2.25 -14.28 10.10
CA LYS A 31 -2.42 -15.72 10.37
C LYS A 31 -3.30 -16.01 11.59
N ARG A 32 -3.53 -15.00 12.47
CA ARG A 32 -4.32 -15.12 13.71
C ARG A 32 -5.66 -14.38 13.65
N GLY A 33 -5.93 -13.62 12.59
CA GLY A 33 -7.16 -12.84 12.47
C GLY A 33 -8.37 -13.76 12.29
N THR A 34 -9.43 -13.51 13.04
CA THR A 34 -10.67 -14.32 13.00
C THR A 34 -11.92 -13.49 12.74
N VAL A 35 -11.81 -12.16 12.67
CA VAL A 35 -12.94 -11.26 12.47
C VAL A 35 -13.11 -10.97 10.98
N PRO A 36 -14.33 -11.14 10.41
CA PRO A 36 -14.62 -10.71 9.05
C PRO A 36 -14.36 -9.21 8.86
N LEU A 37 -13.82 -8.84 7.71
CA LEU A 37 -13.66 -7.43 7.35
C LEU A 37 -15.00 -6.86 6.89
N GLU A 38 -15.33 -5.65 7.36
CA GLU A 38 -16.56 -4.95 7.01
C GLU A 38 -16.26 -3.60 6.37
N PRO A 39 -17.14 -3.09 5.49
CA PRO A 39 -16.97 -1.79 4.85
C PRO A 39 -16.70 -0.66 5.86
N GLY A 40 -15.73 0.19 5.54
CA GLY A 40 -15.31 1.30 6.40
C GLY A 40 -14.23 0.96 7.43
N MET A 41 -13.87 -0.33 7.61
CA MET A 41 -12.71 -0.69 8.42
C MET A 41 -11.41 -0.20 7.75
N LEU A 42 -10.57 0.48 8.52
CA LEU A 42 -9.24 0.97 8.11
C LEU A 42 -8.16 0.01 8.62
N LEU A 43 -7.32 -0.48 7.72
CA LEU A 43 -6.23 -1.42 8.03
C LEU A 43 -4.91 -0.99 7.38
N SER A 44 -3.79 -1.40 7.96
CA SER A 44 -2.51 -1.44 7.24
C SER A 44 -2.47 -2.61 6.25
N ASN A 45 -1.65 -2.47 5.21
CA ASN A 45 -1.23 -3.52 4.29
C ASN A 45 0.28 -3.36 4.06
N GLU A 46 1.05 -4.25 4.68
CA GLU A 46 2.47 -4.04 4.95
C GLU A 46 3.32 -5.32 4.79
N PRO A 47 3.23 -6.06 3.68
CA PRO A 47 4.12 -7.20 3.46
C PRO A 47 5.59 -6.76 3.49
N GLY A 48 6.45 -7.64 4.01
CA GLY A 48 7.88 -7.39 4.10
C GLY A 48 8.73 -8.62 3.81
N CYS A 49 10.03 -8.44 3.66
CA CYS A 49 11.01 -9.52 3.56
C CYS A 49 12.32 -9.05 4.16
N TYR A 50 12.94 -9.89 4.98
CA TYR A 50 14.13 -9.50 5.75
C TYR A 50 15.19 -10.60 5.66
N ARG A 51 16.42 -10.19 5.36
CA ARG A 51 17.59 -11.05 5.33
C ARG A 51 18.61 -10.56 6.36
N ALA A 52 18.74 -11.33 7.44
CA ALA A 52 19.55 -10.94 8.60
C ALA A 52 21.01 -10.63 8.20
N GLY A 53 21.51 -9.49 8.68
CA GLY A 53 22.86 -9.01 8.37
C GLY A 53 23.04 -8.40 6.98
N GLU A 54 21.98 -8.35 6.16
CA GLU A 54 22.07 -7.85 4.77
C GLU A 54 21.10 -6.69 4.52
N TRP A 55 19.79 -6.95 4.48
CA TRP A 55 18.78 -5.95 4.11
C TRP A 55 17.38 -6.30 4.64
N GLY A 56 16.49 -5.32 4.56
CA GLY A 56 15.07 -5.48 4.87
C GLY A 56 14.22 -4.57 3.99
N ILE A 57 13.08 -5.09 3.52
CA ILE A 57 12.13 -4.37 2.69
C ILE A 57 10.75 -4.53 3.32
N ARG A 58 10.02 -3.43 3.45
CA ARG A 58 8.58 -3.42 3.76
C ARG A 58 7.95 -2.28 2.98
N THR A 59 6.83 -2.56 2.34
CA THR A 59 6.01 -1.54 1.68
C THR A 59 4.68 -1.50 2.40
N GLU A 60 4.39 -0.38 3.05
CA GLU A 60 3.20 -0.22 3.89
C GLU A 60 2.29 0.88 3.36
N THR A 61 1.00 0.58 3.28
CA THR A 61 -0.06 1.53 3.00
C THR A 61 -1.24 1.29 3.92
N LEU A 62 -2.02 2.33 4.20
CA LEU A 62 -3.34 2.18 4.77
C LEU A 62 -4.37 1.95 3.66
N ILE A 63 -5.32 1.08 3.94
CA ILE A 63 -6.44 0.72 3.06
C ILE A 63 -7.74 0.68 3.84
N THR A 64 -8.83 1.08 3.18
CA THR A 64 -10.18 0.97 3.74
C THR A 64 -10.97 -0.07 2.96
N VAL A 65 -11.73 -0.91 3.66
CA VAL A 65 -12.65 -1.87 3.03
C VAL A 65 -13.78 -1.11 2.36
N THR A 66 -14.01 -1.35 1.07
CA THR A 66 -15.08 -0.69 0.31
C THR A 66 -16.42 -1.37 0.53
N ALA A 67 -17.51 -0.66 0.26
CA ALA A 67 -18.82 -1.30 0.12
C ALA A 67 -18.80 -2.37 -1.00
N PRO A 68 -19.68 -3.38 -0.93
CA PRO A 68 -19.84 -4.36 -1.99
C PRO A 68 -20.20 -3.70 -3.34
N ASP A 69 -19.65 -4.23 -4.42
CA ASP A 69 -20.05 -3.89 -5.78
C ASP A 69 -21.43 -4.49 -6.15
N ALA A 70 -21.83 -4.34 -7.42
CA ALA A 70 -23.12 -4.84 -7.91
C ALA A 70 -23.25 -6.37 -7.83
N ASP A 71 -22.13 -7.09 -7.84
CA ASP A 71 -22.06 -8.54 -7.73
C ASP A 71 -21.89 -9.00 -6.26
N GLY A 72 -21.82 -8.06 -5.33
CA GLY A 72 -21.72 -8.31 -3.89
C GLY A 72 -20.30 -8.50 -3.37
N PHE A 73 -19.27 -8.17 -4.17
CA PHE A 73 -17.86 -8.30 -3.76
C PHE A 73 -17.33 -7.00 -3.17
N MET A 74 -16.66 -7.09 -2.02
CA MET A 74 -15.94 -5.97 -1.41
C MET A 74 -14.52 -5.88 -1.99
N GLY A 75 -13.95 -4.68 -1.91
CA GLY A 75 -12.56 -4.41 -2.28
C GLY A 75 -11.88 -3.52 -1.26
N PHE A 76 -10.78 -2.91 -1.69
CA PHE A 76 -10.01 -1.98 -0.87
C PHE A 76 -9.77 -0.68 -1.62
N GLU A 77 -9.85 0.43 -0.90
CA GLU A 77 -9.36 1.74 -1.36
C GLU A 77 -8.06 2.08 -0.64
N THR A 78 -7.03 2.48 -1.39
CA THR A 78 -5.78 2.99 -0.83
C THR A 78 -5.96 4.39 -0.24
N ILE A 79 -5.58 4.56 1.03
CA ILE A 79 -5.67 5.83 1.76
C ILE A 79 -4.33 6.57 1.78
N THR A 80 -3.21 5.85 1.94
CA THR A 80 -1.88 6.48 1.91
C THR A 80 -1.58 7.02 0.51
N LEU A 81 -1.13 8.27 0.45
CA LEU A 81 -0.68 8.90 -0.80
C LEU A 81 0.81 9.23 -0.69
N CYS A 82 1.64 8.26 -1.05
CA CYS A 82 3.10 8.38 -1.07
C CYS A 82 3.67 7.57 -2.25
N PRO A 83 4.55 8.13 -3.10
CA PRO A 83 5.12 7.37 -4.21
C PRO A 83 5.85 6.11 -3.72
N ILE A 84 5.50 4.96 -4.28
CA ILE A 84 6.30 3.73 -4.11
C ILE A 84 7.60 3.88 -4.90
N ASP A 85 8.74 3.61 -4.26
CA ASP A 85 10.06 3.73 -4.89
C ASP A 85 10.24 2.71 -6.03
N ARG A 86 10.43 3.23 -7.24
CA ARG A 86 10.52 2.43 -8.47
C ARG A 86 11.89 1.78 -8.69
N ARG A 87 12.93 2.21 -7.96
CA ARG A 87 14.32 1.78 -8.21
C ARG A 87 14.56 0.28 -7.95
N LEU A 88 13.72 -0.35 -7.13
CA LEU A 88 13.81 -1.77 -6.77
C LEU A 88 12.71 -2.62 -7.41
N ILE A 89 11.97 -2.07 -8.39
CA ILE A 89 10.92 -2.79 -9.10
C ILE A 89 11.52 -3.44 -10.34
N ASP A 90 11.46 -4.77 -10.41
CA ASP A 90 11.67 -5.51 -11.64
C ASP A 90 10.36 -5.54 -12.44
N ALA A 91 10.23 -4.62 -13.40
CA ALA A 91 9.03 -4.51 -14.24
C ALA A 91 8.77 -5.75 -15.11
N GLY A 92 9.78 -6.61 -15.31
CA GLY A 92 9.63 -7.88 -16.03
C GLY A 92 8.89 -8.96 -15.23
N MET A 93 8.82 -8.81 -13.90
CA MET A 93 8.08 -9.71 -13.01
C MET A 93 6.61 -9.30 -12.80
N MET A 94 6.25 -8.07 -13.21
CA MET A 94 4.90 -7.54 -13.02
C MET A 94 3.94 -8.03 -14.10
N LEU A 95 2.73 -8.41 -13.68
CA LEU A 95 1.61 -8.56 -14.60
C LEU A 95 1.22 -7.18 -15.18
N PRO A 96 0.62 -7.14 -16.39
CA PRO A 96 0.15 -5.89 -16.97
C PRO A 96 -0.77 -5.10 -16.03
N ALA A 97 -1.71 -5.78 -15.37
CA ALA A 97 -2.64 -5.15 -14.44
C ALA A 97 -1.95 -4.55 -13.18
N GLU A 98 -0.86 -5.16 -12.70
CA GLU A 98 -0.10 -4.63 -11.56
C GLU A 98 0.66 -3.36 -11.95
N ARG A 99 1.21 -3.35 -13.17
CA ARG A 99 1.88 -2.17 -13.74
C ARG A 99 0.90 -1.03 -13.94
N ASP A 100 -0.25 -1.32 -14.52
CA ASP A 100 -1.32 -0.34 -14.73
C ASP A 100 -1.82 0.21 -13.40
N TRP A 101 -1.99 -0.64 -12.39
CA TRP A 101 -2.35 -0.22 -11.04
C TRP A 101 -1.31 0.73 -10.43
N LEU A 102 -0.01 0.39 -10.50
CA LEU A 102 1.05 1.23 -9.95
C LEU A 102 1.10 2.61 -10.63
N ASN A 103 0.99 2.63 -11.96
CA ASN A 103 0.98 3.86 -12.75
C ASN A 103 -0.25 4.73 -12.43
N ALA A 104 -1.43 4.12 -12.29
CA ALA A 104 -2.64 4.83 -11.89
C ALA A 104 -2.54 5.37 -10.45
N TYR A 105 -1.96 4.59 -9.54
CA TYR A 105 -1.71 5.01 -8.15
C TYR A 105 -0.75 6.21 -8.11
N HIS A 106 0.39 6.16 -8.81
CA HIS A 106 1.33 7.28 -8.87
C HIS A 106 0.72 8.54 -9.49
N ALA A 107 -0.10 8.39 -10.54
CA ALA A 107 -0.84 9.52 -11.11
C ALA A 107 -1.79 10.15 -10.08
N ARG A 108 -2.51 9.33 -9.30
CA ARG A 108 -3.38 9.80 -8.20
C ARG A 108 -2.59 10.54 -7.12
N VAL A 109 -1.44 9.99 -6.71
CA VAL A 109 -0.54 10.62 -5.72
C VAL A 109 -0.08 11.99 -6.22
N GLN A 110 0.39 12.08 -7.48
CA GLN A 110 0.83 13.34 -8.05
C GLN A 110 -0.30 14.37 -8.13
N ALA A 111 -1.48 13.96 -8.60
CA ALA A 111 -2.64 14.85 -8.72
C ALA A 111 -3.10 15.39 -7.36
N ALA A 112 -3.04 14.58 -6.31
CA ALA A 112 -3.44 14.97 -4.96
C ALA A 112 -2.42 15.87 -4.27
N LEU A 113 -1.11 15.59 -4.42
CA LEU A 113 -0.07 16.30 -3.68
C LEU A 113 0.46 17.54 -4.40
N ALA A 114 0.39 17.61 -5.73
CA ALA A 114 0.94 18.76 -6.47
C ALA A 114 0.33 20.12 -6.07
N PRO A 115 -0.99 20.27 -5.86
CA PRO A 115 -1.57 21.54 -5.40
C PRO A 115 -1.05 21.98 -4.03
N GLU A 116 -0.80 21.03 -3.12
CA GLU A 116 -0.28 21.30 -1.77
C GLU A 116 1.20 21.71 -1.76
N LEU A 117 1.88 21.56 -2.90
CA LEU A 117 3.30 21.90 -3.08
C LEU A 117 3.49 23.13 -3.98
N ASP A 118 2.45 23.95 -4.16
CA ASP A 118 2.56 25.19 -4.93
C ASP A 118 3.64 26.12 -4.33
N GLY A 119 4.44 26.73 -5.20
CA GLY A 119 5.62 27.51 -4.81
C GLY A 119 6.86 26.68 -4.41
N ALA A 120 6.78 25.35 -4.33
CA ALA A 120 7.91 24.47 -4.03
C ALA A 120 8.37 23.70 -5.29
N ALA A 121 8.97 24.42 -6.25
CA ALA A 121 9.34 23.87 -7.56
C ALA A 121 10.22 22.60 -7.50
N ASP A 122 11.19 22.55 -6.60
CA ASP A 122 12.07 21.38 -6.42
C ASP A 122 11.28 20.15 -5.92
N CYS A 123 10.33 20.35 -5.00
CA CYS A 123 9.46 19.29 -4.51
C CYS A 123 8.51 18.78 -5.60
N LEU A 124 7.95 19.67 -6.42
CA LEU A 124 7.11 19.31 -7.56
C LEU A 124 7.88 18.51 -8.62
N ALA A 125 9.10 18.95 -8.93
CA ALA A 125 9.98 18.24 -9.86
C ALA A 125 10.33 16.83 -9.33
N TRP A 126 10.64 16.73 -8.04
CA TRP A 126 10.87 15.44 -7.38
C TRP A 126 9.63 14.54 -7.42
N LEU A 127 8.45 15.07 -7.08
CA LEU A 127 7.20 14.32 -7.06
C LEU A 127 6.86 13.77 -8.45
N ALA A 128 6.99 14.60 -9.49
CA ALA A 128 6.77 14.17 -10.87
C ALA A 128 7.76 13.07 -11.30
N ALA A 129 9.02 13.16 -10.88
CA ALA A 129 10.02 12.12 -11.16
C ALA A 129 9.74 10.83 -10.37
N ALA A 130 9.30 10.94 -9.11
CA ALA A 130 8.98 9.79 -8.26
C ALA A 130 7.75 9.03 -8.79
N CYS A 131 6.73 9.75 -9.27
CA CYS A 131 5.49 9.23 -9.81
C CYS A 131 5.53 8.91 -11.33
N ALA A 132 6.68 9.00 -11.98
CA ALA A 132 6.74 8.68 -13.42
C ALA A 132 6.39 7.19 -13.66
N PRO A 133 5.73 6.85 -14.78
CA PRO A 133 5.35 5.47 -15.07
C PRO A 133 6.53 4.49 -15.05
N VAL A 134 6.25 3.23 -14.68
CA VAL A 134 7.14 2.06 -14.83
C VAL A 134 6.88 1.28 -16.11
#